data_AF-A0A950PER8-F1
#
_entry.id   AF-A0A950PER8-F1
#
_cell.length_a   1.000
_cell.length_b   1.000
_cell.length_c   1.000
_cell.angle_alpha   90.00
_cell.angle_beta   90.00
_cell.angle_gamma   90.00
#
_symmetry.space_group_name_H-M   'P 1'
#
loop_
_entity.id
_entity.type
_entity.pdbx_description
1 polymer ?
#
loop_
_entity_poly.entity_id
_entity_poly.type
_entity_poly.pdbx_seq_one_letter_code
_entity_poly.pdbx_strand_id
1 'polypeptide(L)'
;MICLHAFLFLHRLKGETAPAAELGQRVFDAMFADFDRSLREMGTGDLSVGRQVKRMAQAFYGRIDAYERGLTAGDGVLKQALARNLFGTVSAEEAALDAMARYLRREARRLGEQPIARLMAGEISFDDPPVLPARQAASA
;
A
#
# COMPACT_ATOMS: atom_id res chain seq x y z
N MET A 1 -3.00 6.21 -1.06
CA MET A 1 -3.74 5.23 -0.24
C MET A 1 -3.94 3.88 -0.92
N ILE A 2 -4.21 3.81 -2.24
CA ILE A 2 -4.40 2.54 -2.97
C ILE A 2 -3.24 1.54 -2.75
N CYS A 3 -1.99 1.97 -2.95
CA CYS A 3 -0.84 1.06 -2.79
C CYS A 3 -0.69 0.48 -1.37
N LEU A 4 -1.08 1.23 -0.32
CA LEU A 4 -0.99 0.74 1.05
C LEU A 4 -2.00 -0.38 1.31
N HIS A 5 -3.23 -0.22 0.81
CA HIS A 5 -4.29 -1.22 0.96
C HIS A 5 -4.06 -2.43 0.04
N ALA A 6 -3.56 -2.20 -1.18
CA ALA A 6 -3.12 -3.27 -2.07
C ALA A 6 -2.00 -4.10 -1.42
N PHE A 7 -1.04 -3.45 -0.76
CA PHE A 7 -0.04 -4.15 0.04
C PHE A 7 -0.67 -5.02 1.13
N LEU A 8 -1.58 -4.48 1.94
CA LEU A 8 -2.25 -5.23 3.02
C LEU A 8 -2.98 -6.46 2.50
N PHE A 9 -3.67 -6.33 1.36
CA PHE A 9 -4.35 -7.44 0.70
C PHE A 9 -3.36 -8.50 0.21
N LEU A 10 -2.32 -8.11 -0.52
CA LEU A 10 -1.30 -9.03 -1.02
C LEU A 10 -0.53 -9.70 0.12
N HIS A 11 -0.26 -8.98 1.20
CA HIS A 11 0.37 -9.50 2.41
C HIS A 11 -0.47 -10.60 3.05
N ARG A 12 -1.80 -10.45 3.06
CA ARG A 12 -2.72 -11.47 3.57
C ARG A 12 -2.77 -12.72 2.70
N LEU A 13 -2.65 -12.58 1.38
CA LEU A 13 -2.62 -13.72 0.45
C LEU A 13 -1.25 -14.40 0.40
N LYS A 14 -0.22 -13.82 1.03
CA LYS A 14 1.14 -14.35 1.01
C LYS A 14 1.19 -15.69 1.73
N GLY A 15 1.67 -16.72 1.03
CA GLY A 15 1.80 -18.08 1.55
C GLY A 15 0.55 -18.95 1.34
N GLU A 16 -0.55 -18.37 0.84
CA GLU A 16 -1.71 -19.15 0.40
C GLU A 16 -1.42 -19.83 -0.95
N THR A 17 -2.03 -20.99 -1.20
CA THR A 17 -1.93 -21.69 -2.48
C THR A 17 -3.02 -21.24 -3.46
N ALA A 18 -3.00 -21.77 -4.69
CA ALA A 18 -4.15 -21.62 -5.59
C ALA A 18 -5.44 -22.10 -4.89
N PRO A 19 -6.58 -21.40 -5.07
CA PRO A 19 -6.82 -20.27 -5.99
C PRO A 19 -6.45 -18.88 -5.43
N ALA A 20 -6.05 -18.77 -4.16
CA ALA A 20 -5.84 -17.47 -3.52
C ALA A 20 -4.64 -16.69 -4.08
N ALA A 21 -3.53 -17.38 -4.36
CA ALA A 21 -2.37 -16.77 -5.02
C ALA A 21 -2.73 -16.15 -6.38
N GLU A 22 -3.62 -16.78 -7.15
CA GLU A 22 -4.08 -16.29 -8.44
C GLU A 22 -4.94 -15.02 -8.31
N LEU A 23 -5.76 -14.92 -7.24
CA LEU A 23 -6.48 -13.68 -6.98
C LEU A 23 -5.52 -12.52 -6.72
N GLY A 24 -4.46 -12.75 -5.94
CA GLY A 24 -3.44 -11.73 -5.68
C GLY A 24 -2.81 -11.21 -6.97
N GLN A 25 -2.45 -12.13 -7.89
CA GLN A 25 -1.93 -11.77 -9.20
C GLN A 25 -2.94 -10.97 -10.03
N ARG A 26 -4.21 -11.40 -10.08
CA ARG A 26 -5.27 -10.69 -10.81
C ARG A 26 -5.51 -9.28 -10.29
N VAL A 27 -5.47 -9.07 -8.98
CA VAL A 27 -5.60 -7.74 -8.37
C VAL A 27 -4.39 -6.87 -8.71
N PHE A 28 -3.18 -7.44 -8.67
CA PHE A 28 -1.97 -6.75 -9.11
C PHE A 28 -2.09 -6.30 -10.57
N ASP A 29 -2.44 -7.20 -11.48
CA ASP A 29 -2.57 -6.91 -12.92
C ASP A 29 -3.63 -5.85 -13.18
N ALA A 30 -4.79 -5.94 -12.52
CA ALA A 30 -5.85 -4.95 -12.64
C ALA A 30 -5.40 -3.56 -12.17
N MET A 31 -4.68 -3.47 -11.05
CA MET A 31 -4.14 -2.20 -10.54
C MET A 31 -3.15 -1.57 -11.52
N PHE A 32 -2.27 -2.36 -12.14
CA PHE A 32 -1.30 -1.83 -13.12
C PHE A 32 -1.93 -1.47 -14.46
N ALA A 33 -2.94 -2.21 -14.90
CA ALA A 33 -3.73 -1.84 -16.07
C ALA A 33 -4.46 -0.50 -15.87
N ASP A 34 -4.98 -0.26 -14.67
CA ASP A 34 -5.62 1.00 -14.30
C ASP A 34 -4.62 2.18 -14.25
N PHE A 35 -3.41 1.95 -13.70
CA PHE A 35 -2.35 2.95 -13.72
C PHE A 35 -1.85 3.26 -15.14
N ASP A 36 -1.67 2.25 -16.00
CA ASP A 36 -1.31 2.45 -17.41
C ASP A 36 -2.38 3.27 -18.13
N ARG A 37 -3.65 2.92 -17.96
CA ARG A 37 -4.77 3.69 -18.52
C ARG A 37 -4.78 5.13 -18.04
N SER A 38 -4.71 5.35 -16.73
CA SER A 38 -4.69 6.69 -16.12
C SER A 38 -3.54 7.55 -16.66
N LEU A 39 -2.35 6.97 -16.85
CA LEU A 39 -1.20 7.67 -17.43
C LEU A 39 -1.40 8.04 -18.90
N ARG A 40 -2.01 7.15 -19.70
CA ARG A 40 -2.33 7.43 -21.12
C ARG A 40 -3.41 8.49 -21.27
N GLU A 41 -4.36 8.53 -20.34
CA GLU A 41 -5.42 9.54 -20.30
C GLU A 41 -4.87 10.91 -19.89
N MET A 42 -3.92 10.98 -18.95
CA MET A 42 -3.27 12.22 -18.53
C MET A 42 -2.23 12.76 -19.53
N GLY A 43 -1.59 11.88 -20.29
CA GLY A 43 -0.60 12.25 -21.29
C GLY A 43 -0.95 11.61 -22.62
N THR A 44 -1.50 12.40 -23.54
CA THR A 44 -1.90 11.96 -24.88
C THR A 44 -0.77 11.19 -25.58
N GLY A 45 -0.79 9.85 -25.45
CA GLY A 45 -0.14 8.88 -26.35
C GLY A 45 1.39 8.75 -26.34
N ASP A 46 2.12 9.26 -25.34
CA ASP A 46 3.59 9.35 -25.46
C ASP A 46 4.34 8.02 -25.21
N LEU A 47 5.46 7.82 -25.95
CA LEU A 47 6.38 6.66 -25.84
C LEU A 47 6.93 6.42 -24.41
N SER A 48 6.74 7.38 -23.51
CA SER A 48 7.22 7.37 -22.13
C SER A 48 6.30 6.60 -21.16
N VAL A 49 5.03 6.32 -21.51
CA VAL A 49 4.07 5.67 -20.59
C VAL A 49 4.56 4.32 -20.10
N GLY A 50 5.02 3.45 -21.00
CA GLY A 50 5.53 2.12 -20.62
C GLY A 50 6.72 2.20 -19.65
N ARG A 51 7.60 3.19 -19.80
CA ARG A 51 8.71 3.44 -18.87
C ARG A 51 8.19 3.91 -17.51
N GLN A 52 7.16 4.75 -17.50
CA GLN A 52 6.56 5.25 -16.27
C GLN A 52 5.81 4.16 -15.50
N VAL A 53 5.05 3.30 -16.19
CA VAL A 53 4.40 2.13 -15.60
C VAL A 53 5.43 1.20 -14.95
N LYS A 54 6.54 0.91 -15.63
CA LYS A 54 7.65 0.12 -15.06
C LYS A 54 8.24 0.75 -13.80
N ARG A 55 8.44 2.07 -13.79
CA ARG A 55 8.91 2.80 -12.58
C ARG A 55 7.90 2.72 -11.43
N MET A 56 6.60 2.86 -11.73
CA MET A 56 5.54 2.70 -10.73
C MET A 56 5.52 1.29 -10.15
N ALA A 57 5.74 0.26 -10.99
CA ALA A 57 5.83 -1.12 -10.55
C ALA A 57 7.01 -1.34 -9.60
N GLN A 58 8.20 -0.88 -9.99
CA GLN A 58 9.39 -0.95 -9.14
C GLN A 58 9.19 -0.23 -7.81
N ALA A 59 8.60 0.97 -7.83
CA ALA A 59 8.28 1.71 -6.62
C ALA A 59 7.27 0.96 -5.74
N PHE A 60 6.28 0.31 -6.33
CA PHE A 60 5.30 -0.49 -5.60
C PHE A 60 5.92 -1.72 -4.94
N TYR A 61 6.77 -2.48 -5.66
CA TYR A 61 7.50 -3.60 -5.06
C TYR A 61 8.43 -3.16 -3.93
N GLY A 62 9.12 -2.02 -4.09
CA GLY A 62 9.93 -1.45 -3.01
C GLY A 62 9.12 -1.06 -1.78
N ARG A 63 7.87 -0.61 -1.96
CA ARG A 63 6.93 -0.35 -0.87
C ARG A 63 6.50 -1.62 -0.16
N ILE A 64 6.16 -2.68 -0.90
CA ILE A 64 5.82 -3.99 -0.33
C ILE A 64 6.96 -4.45 0.58
N ASP A 65 8.18 -4.55 0.06
CA ASP A 65 9.34 -5.01 0.82
C ASP A 65 9.65 -4.13 2.04
N ALA A 66 9.51 -2.80 1.93
CA ALA A 66 9.69 -1.89 3.06
C ALA A 66 8.62 -2.07 4.16
N TYR A 67 7.36 -2.23 3.78
CA TYR A 67 6.27 -2.41 4.73
C TYR A 67 6.29 -3.80 5.36
N GLU A 68 6.61 -4.85 4.62
CA GLU A 68 6.80 -6.21 5.18
C GLU A 68 7.88 -6.22 6.25
N ARG A 69 9.05 -5.65 5.95
CA ARG A 69 10.13 -5.50 6.94
C ARG A 69 9.70 -4.64 8.13
N GLY A 70 8.94 -3.58 7.90
CA GLY A 70 8.39 -2.77 8.98
C GLY A 70 7.42 -3.53 9.90
N LEU A 71 6.57 -4.39 9.34
CA LEU A 71 5.65 -5.21 10.12
C LEU A 71 6.38 -6.24 10.99
N THR A 72 7.53 -6.78 10.53
CA THR A 72 8.29 -7.79 11.28
C THR A 72 9.34 -7.22 12.22
N ALA A 73 10.02 -6.12 11.86
CA ALA A 73 11.18 -5.60 12.58
C ALA A 73 10.85 -4.59 13.69
N GLY A 74 9.63 -4.02 13.71
CA GLY A 74 9.21 -3.08 14.76
C GLY A 74 8.87 -1.67 14.25
N ASP A 75 8.40 -0.81 15.17
CA ASP A 75 7.78 0.48 14.79
C ASP A 75 8.77 1.45 14.18
N GLY A 76 10.02 1.48 14.65
CA GLY A 76 11.04 2.37 14.08
C GLY A 76 11.25 2.12 12.58
N VAL A 77 11.33 0.85 12.17
CA VAL A 77 11.49 0.46 10.76
C VAL A 77 10.23 0.78 9.97
N LEU A 78 9.04 0.50 10.52
CA LEU A 78 7.78 0.78 9.85
C LEU A 78 7.55 2.28 9.63
N LYS A 79 7.80 3.10 10.65
CA LYS A 79 7.68 4.56 10.55
C LYS A 79 8.63 5.14 9.51
N GLN A 80 9.88 4.66 9.45
CA GLN A 80 10.83 5.06 8.40
C GLN A 80 10.34 4.66 7.00
N ALA A 81 9.73 3.48 6.86
CA ALA A 81 9.13 3.06 5.60
C ALA A 81 7.95 3.96 5.22
N LEU A 82 7.07 4.31 6.17
CA LEU A 82 5.92 5.21 5.95
C LEU A 82 6.36 6.64 5.62
N ALA A 83 7.32 7.20 6.36
CA ALA A 83 7.86 8.53 6.11
C ALA A 83 8.37 8.67 4.66
N ARG A 84 9.10 7.66 4.18
CA ARG A 84 9.67 7.64 2.84
C ARG A 84 8.63 7.40 1.74
N ASN A 85 7.67 6.49 1.98
CA ASN A 85 6.83 5.96 0.91
C ASN A 85 5.42 6.53 0.87
N LEU A 86 4.84 6.83 2.03
CA LEU A 86 3.50 7.41 2.15
C LEU A 86 3.56 8.93 2.18
N PHE A 87 4.50 9.48 2.94
CA PHE A 87 4.67 10.91 3.10
C PHE A 87 5.74 11.51 2.19
N GLY A 88 6.53 10.74 1.44
CA GLY A 88 7.83 11.13 0.86
C GLY A 88 7.96 12.44 0.05
N THR A 89 6.89 13.17 -0.22
CA THR A 89 6.91 14.55 -0.78
C THR A 89 6.67 15.64 0.27
N VAL A 90 6.39 15.26 1.51
CA VAL A 90 6.05 16.12 2.64
C VAL A 90 6.73 15.60 3.92
N SER A 91 7.14 16.52 4.80
CA SER A 91 7.57 16.14 6.15
C SER A 91 6.34 15.71 6.96
N ALA A 92 6.44 14.56 7.62
CA ALA A 92 5.41 14.02 8.48
C ALA A 92 5.80 14.20 9.95
N GLU A 93 4.86 14.67 10.76
CA GLU A 93 5.03 14.71 12.22
C GLU A 93 5.05 13.29 12.79
N GLU A 94 5.76 13.11 13.90
CA GLU A 94 5.90 11.81 14.57
C GLU A 94 4.51 11.21 14.90
N ALA A 95 3.57 12.03 15.36
CA ALA A 95 2.21 11.62 15.65
C ALA A 95 1.45 11.08 14.42
N ALA A 96 1.69 11.62 13.22
CA ALA A 96 1.11 11.12 11.98
C ALA A 96 1.73 9.77 11.56
N LEU A 97 3.04 9.61 11.75
CA LEU A 97 3.74 8.34 11.52
C LEU A 97 3.27 7.26 12.50
N ASP A 98 3.11 7.60 13.77
CA ASP A 98 2.53 6.73 14.81
C ASP A 98 1.12 6.29 14.49
N ALA A 99 0.27 7.23 14.07
CA ALA A 99 -1.10 6.94 13.70
C ALA A 99 -1.16 5.97 12.51
N MET A 100 -0.34 6.20 11.48
CA MET A 100 -0.29 5.32 10.32
C MET A 100 0.37 3.95 10.57
N ALA A 101 1.39 3.89 11.43
CA ALA A 101 2.01 2.63 11.83
C ALA A 101 1.02 1.75 12.60
N ARG A 102 0.28 2.35 13.56
CA ARG A 102 -0.80 1.68 14.28
C ARG A 102 -1.91 1.20 13.34
N TYR A 103 -2.33 2.05 12.40
CA TYR A 103 -3.30 1.69 11.37
C TYR A 103 -2.85 0.46 10.58
N LEU A 104 -1.67 0.52 9.97
CA LEU A 104 -1.18 -0.56 9.10
C LEU A 104 -1.11 -1.89 9.83
N ARG A 105 -0.62 -1.90 11.07
CA ARG A 105 -0.55 -3.12 11.90
C ARG A 105 -1.92 -3.65 12.30
N ARG A 106 -2.84 -2.76 12.66
CA ARG A 106 -4.20 -3.15 13.01
C ARG A 106 -4.88 -3.81 11.82
N GLU A 107 -4.80 -3.21 10.63
CA GLU A 107 -5.40 -3.79 9.42
C GLU A 107 -4.70 -5.09 9.00
N ALA A 108 -3.36 -5.17 9.10
CA ALA A 108 -2.63 -6.41 8.80
C ALA A 108 -3.06 -7.56 9.71
N ARG A 109 -3.17 -7.31 11.03
CA ARG A 109 -3.67 -8.30 11.99
C ARG A 109 -5.11 -8.71 11.69
N ARG A 110 -6.00 -7.73 11.49
CA ARG A 110 -7.42 -7.98 11.24
C ARG A 110 -7.66 -8.77 9.96
N LEU A 111 -6.94 -8.46 8.89
CA LEU A 111 -6.99 -9.25 7.66
C LEU A 111 -6.45 -10.66 7.88
N GLY A 112 -5.39 -10.81 8.68
CA GLY A 112 -4.86 -12.12 9.10
C GLY A 112 -5.89 -13.00 9.82
N GLU A 113 -6.76 -12.38 10.61
CA GLU A 113 -7.85 -13.06 11.33
C GLU A 113 -9.06 -13.39 10.44
N GLN A 114 -9.18 -12.79 9.24
CA GLN A 114 -10.27 -13.07 8.32
C GLN A 114 -10.07 -14.40 7.59
N PRO A 115 -11.12 -15.24 7.48
CA PRO A 115 -11.07 -16.45 6.66
C PRO A 115 -10.76 -16.13 5.21
N ILE A 116 -9.84 -16.89 4.59
CA ILE A 116 -9.46 -16.70 3.18
C ILE A 116 -10.67 -16.79 2.25
N ALA A 117 -11.67 -17.62 2.58
CA ALA A 117 -12.92 -17.75 1.83
C ALA A 117 -13.68 -16.43 1.64
N ARG A 118 -13.64 -15.51 2.62
CA ARG A 118 -14.27 -14.19 2.49
C ARG A 118 -13.56 -13.33 1.45
N LEU A 119 -12.22 -13.31 1.52
CA LEU A 119 -11.40 -12.59 0.54
C LEU A 119 -11.60 -13.16 -0.87
N MET A 120 -11.73 -14.48 -1.00
CA MET A 120 -12.05 -15.16 -2.27
C MET A 120 -13.44 -14.79 -2.81
N ALA A 121 -14.40 -14.52 -1.92
CA ALA A 121 -15.72 -14.02 -2.28
C ALA A 121 -15.76 -12.51 -2.61
N GLY A 122 -14.61 -11.82 -2.52
CA GLY A 122 -14.54 -10.36 -2.70
C GLY A 122 -14.99 -9.57 -1.46
N GLU A 123 -15.19 -10.24 -0.33
CA GLU A 123 -15.51 -9.61 0.94
C GLU A 123 -14.21 -9.18 1.63
N ILE A 124 -13.84 -7.91 1.46
CA ILE A 124 -12.73 -7.28 2.15
C ILE A 124 -13.21 -6.01 2.86
N SER A 125 -12.80 -5.84 4.12
CA SER A 125 -13.12 -4.64 4.90
C SER A 125 -11.89 -4.13 5.63
N PHE A 126 -11.70 -2.82 5.58
CA PHE A 126 -10.72 -2.07 6.36
C PHE A 126 -11.47 -1.19 7.35
N ASP A 127 -10.89 -0.94 8.52
CA ASP A 127 -11.45 0.05 9.45
C ASP A 127 -11.12 1.48 9.00
N ASP A 128 -11.78 2.42 9.67
CA ASP A 128 -11.58 3.85 9.42
C ASP A 128 -10.08 4.21 9.48
N PRO A 129 -9.61 5.01 8.50
CA PRO A 129 -8.26 5.53 8.53
C PRO A 129 -8.06 6.40 9.76
N PRO A 130 -6.83 6.50 10.29
CA PRO A 130 -6.59 7.32 11.45
C PRO A 130 -6.83 8.80 11.11
N VAL A 131 -7.37 9.54 12.06
CA VAL A 131 -7.35 11.00 12.00
C VAL A 131 -5.90 11.45 12.18
N LEU A 132 -5.31 11.98 11.12
CA LEU A 132 -3.97 12.54 11.17
C LEU A 132 -4.03 13.94 11.81
N PRO A 133 -3.08 14.29 12.68
CA PRO A 133 -3.01 15.64 13.22
C PRO A 133 -2.88 16.66 12.08
N ALA A 134 -3.56 17.80 12.24
CA ALA A 134 -3.43 18.90 11.31
C ALA A 134 -1.97 19.37 11.29
N ARG A 135 -1.42 19.50 10.07
CA ARG A 135 -0.04 19.90 9.85
C ARG A 135 0.20 21.25 10.54
N GLN A 136 1.09 21.32 11.53
CA GLN A 136 1.57 22.61 11.98
C GLN A 136 2.39 23.21 10.85
N ALA A 137 1.91 24.32 10.29
CA ALA A 137 2.72 25.10 9.36
C ALA A 137 4.02 25.43 10.08
N ALA A 138 5.16 25.04 9.50
CA ALA A 138 6.44 25.47 10.01
C ALA A 138 6.43 27.00 10.02
N SER A 139 6.37 27.59 11.21
CA SER A 139 6.62 29.01 11.40
C SER A 139 8.07 29.26 11.00
N ALA A 140 8.25 29.74 9.77
CA ALA A 140 9.48 30.34 9.29
C ALA A 140 9.44 31.85 9.54
#